data_AF-A0A936DHP5-F1
#
_entry.id   AF-A0A936DHP5-F1
#
_cell.length_a   1.000
_cell.length_b   1.000
_cell.length_c   1.000
_cell.angle_alpha   90.00
_cell.angle_beta   90.00
_cell.angle_gamma   90.00
#
_symmetry.space_group_name_H-M   'P 1'
#
loop_
_entity.id
_entity.type
_entity.pdbx_description
1 polymer ?
#
loop_
_entity_poly.entity_id
_entity_poly.type
_entity_poly.pdbx_seq_one_letter_code
_entity_poly.pdbx_strand_id
1 'polypeptide(L)'
;MRSEHVLRYFIINAFAVGLGATVATSCIKVNYPTVAFRCNPRQGENCPDTHFCCSDDPSTADGSLPKYNGVAGGGTGTPLYADASNALGTSGMCVHREDIPTGSGLLDPAAANCPIPCNPTWSAGEVSDICGANRVCCQTVELGDKDCVQDGGMWRPVTGADIGNTSVVPTTNWNNVAHETHQDPNGTVCLSVSGGDPKSAAFNECITHLTVANQRGFCMSLGPGQVCPTDPRSPAEGGAGYRSICDIKNGTPPAGG
;
A
#
# COMPACT_ATOMS: atom_id res chain seq x y z
N MET A 1 -41.76 -47.09 38.16
CA MET A 1 -41.98 -46.77 36.73
C MET A 1 -40.66 -46.25 36.17
N ARG A 2 -40.10 -46.97 35.17
CA ARG A 2 -39.07 -46.59 34.15
C ARG A 2 -37.92 -45.68 34.62
N SER A 3 -36.65 -46.10 34.76
CA SER A 3 -35.76 -46.90 33.89
C SER A 3 -35.85 -46.58 32.40
N GLU A 4 -34.67 -46.41 31.80
CA GLU A 4 -34.36 -46.30 30.37
C GLU A 4 -34.59 -44.88 29.80
N HIS A 5 -33.62 -44.16 29.24
CA HIS A 5 -32.55 -44.57 28.34
C HIS A 5 -31.41 -43.51 28.25
N VAL A 6 -30.16 -44.00 28.36
CA VAL A 6 -29.04 -43.72 27.42
C VAL A 6 -28.50 -42.28 27.43
N LEU A 7 -27.35 -41.93 28.05
CA LEU A 7 -26.01 -42.52 27.94
C LEU A 7 -25.54 -42.82 26.52
N ARG A 8 -25.41 -41.79 25.67
CA ARG A 8 -24.45 -41.65 24.55
C ARG A 8 -24.32 -40.14 24.31
N TYR A 9 -23.30 -39.42 24.75
CA TYR A 9 -21.92 -39.49 24.27
C TYR A 9 -21.04 -38.72 25.28
N PHE A 10 -20.23 -39.45 26.04
CA PHE A 10 -18.92 -38.93 26.44
C PHE A 10 -17.91 -39.32 25.36
N ILE A 11 -16.75 -38.67 25.39
CA ILE A 11 -15.53 -38.89 24.58
C ILE A 11 -15.68 -38.41 23.12
N ILE A 12 -14.82 -37.58 22.49
CA ILE A 12 -13.36 -37.36 22.55
C ILE A 12 -13.05 -35.96 21.94
N ASN A 13 -11.97 -35.32 22.42
CA ASN A 13 -11.19 -34.17 21.90
C ASN A 13 -11.61 -32.78 22.42
N ALA A 14 -11.01 -32.20 23.47
CA ALA A 14 -9.63 -31.72 23.54
C ALA A 14 -9.25 -30.82 22.35
N PHE A 15 -9.69 -29.56 22.35
CA PHE A 15 -8.98 -28.44 21.75
C PHE A 15 -9.31 -27.16 22.54
N ALA A 16 -8.68 -27.03 23.71
CA ALA A 16 -8.20 -25.73 24.11
C ALA A 16 -6.97 -25.42 23.24
N VAL A 17 -6.92 -24.21 22.68
CA VAL A 17 -5.76 -23.42 22.22
C VAL A 17 -6.15 -22.62 20.97
N GLY A 18 -6.16 -21.29 21.11
CA GLY A 18 -5.75 -20.33 20.08
C GLY A 18 -6.62 -20.18 18.82
N LEU A 19 -7.47 -19.14 18.80
CA LEU A 19 -7.72 -18.37 17.59
C LEU A 19 -7.42 -16.89 17.88
N GLY A 20 -6.14 -16.65 18.22
CA GLY A 20 -5.50 -15.38 17.90
C GLY A 20 -5.13 -15.40 16.42
N ALA A 21 -5.30 -14.25 15.77
CA ALA A 21 -4.69 -13.87 14.50
C ALA A 21 -4.60 -14.96 13.41
N THR A 22 -5.63 -15.04 12.55
CA THR A 22 -5.39 -15.47 11.16
C THR A 22 -4.80 -14.29 10.40
N VAL A 23 -3.56 -13.94 10.73
CA VAL A 23 -2.67 -13.26 9.77
C VAL A 23 -2.33 -14.31 8.72
N ALA A 24 -2.66 -14.04 7.46
CA ALA A 24 -2.17 -14.84 6.36
C ALA A 24 -0.64 -14.87 6.45
N THR A 25 -0.11 -16.06 6.70
CA THR A 25 1.32 -16.32 6.66
C THR A 25 1.74 -16.46 5.20
N SER A 26 2.21 -15.37 4.61
CA SER A 26 3.21 -15.39 3.53
C SER A 26 4.55 -14.93 4.11
N CYS A 27 5.61 -15.60 3.70
CA CYS A 27 6.90 -15.66 4.38
C CYS A 27 7.66 -14.32 4.43
N ILE A 28 8.46 -14.17 5.50
CA ILE A 28 9.75 -13.45 5.65
C ILE A 28 9.75 -12.41 6.78
N LYS A 29 10.77 -12.54 7.64
CA LYS A 29 11.06 -11.66 8.78
C LYS A 29 11.26 -10.22 8.32
N VAL A 30 10.19 -9.48 8.48
CA VAL A 30 10.13 -8.05 8.69
C VAL A 30 11.15 -7.61 9.75
N ASN A 31 12.05 -6.69 9.41
CA ASN A 31 12.70 -5.83 10.40
C ASN A 31 12.21 -4.39 10.18
N TYR A 32 10.91 -4.18 10.43
CA TYR A 32 10.45 -2.88 10.89
C TYR A 32 11.13 -2.64 12.25
N PRO A 33 11.36 -1.40 12.69
CA PRO A 33 11.25 -1.18 14.12
C PRO A 33 9.92 -1.79 14.58
N THR A 34 9.94 -2.54 15.67
CA THR A 34 9.07 -3.67 16.07
C THR A 34 7.56 -3.69 15.78
N VAL A 35 6.92 -2.68 15.18
CA VAL A 35 5.53 -2.73 14.69
C VAL A 35 5.28 -1.68 13.59
N ALA A 36 5.16 -2.09 12.32
CA ALA A 36 4.38 -1.33 11.35
C ALA A 36 3.22 -2.19 10.87
N PHE A 37 2.01 -1.73 11.12
CA PHE A 37 0.77 -2.39 10.73
C PHE A 37 -0.17 -1.39 10.07
N ARG A 38 -1.16 -1.91 9.34
CA ARG A 38 -2.12 -1.10 8.59
C ARG A 38 -2.87 -0.15 9.51
N CYS A 39 -3.03 1.08 9.05
CA CYS A 39 -3.88 2.07 9.67
C CYS A 39 -4.59 2.89 8.61
N ASN A 40 -5.65 3.59 9.02
CA ASN A 40 -6.32 4.58 8.18
C ASN A 40 -5.99 5.99 8.73
N PRO A 41 -5.18 6.80 8.02
CA PRO A 41 -4.78 8.15 8.45
C PRO A 41 -5.94 9.12 8.69
N ARG A 42 -7.09 8.86 8.07
CA ARG A 42 -8.33 9.66 8.25
C ARG A 42 -8.98 9.45 9.63
N GLN A 43 -8.58 8.43 10.36
CA GLN A 43 -9.14 8.08 11.67
C GLN A 43 -8.10 8.29 12.76
N GLY A 44 -8.51 8.94 13.86
CA GLY A 44 -7.59 9.45 14.89
C GLY A 44 -6.93 8.42 15.81
N GLU A 45 -7.39 7.16 15.84
CA GLU A 45 -6.94 6.14 16.81
C GLU A 45 -6.74 4.76 16.19
N ASN A 46 -5.80 4.66 15.25
CA ASN A 46 -5.51 3.40 14.55
C ASN A 46 -4.11 2.84 14.80
N CYS A 47 -3.31 3.54 15.60
CA CYS A 47 -1.95 3.17 15.92
C CYS A 47 -1.73 3.19 17.42
N PRO A 48 -0.75 2.42 17.96
CA PRO A 48 -0.38 2.53 19.36
C PRO A 48 0.14 3.94 19.63
N ASP A 49 0.05 4.42 20.87
CA ASP A 49 0.41 5.79 21.26
C ASP A 49 1.82 6.23 20.83
N THR A 50 2.74 5.28 20.66
CA THR A 50 4.12 5.53 20.23
C THR A 50 4.28 5.68 18.71
N HIS A 51 3.24 5.40 17.93
CA HIS A 51 3.28 5.41 16.48
C HIS A 51 2.33 6.45 15.91
N PHE A 52 2.59 6.84 14.68
CA PHE A 52 1.74 7.74 13.93
C PHE A 52 1.35 7.09 12.60
N CYS A 53 0.11 7.30 12.17
CA CYS A 53 -0.39 6.72 10.93
C CYS A 53 0.08 7.55 9.73
N CYS A 54 1.05 7.03 9.00
CA CYS A 54 1.63 7.67 7.81
C CYS A 54 1.05 7.06 6.56
N SER A 55 0.49 7.86 5.65
CA SER A 55 0.18 7.38 4.31
C SER A 55 1.46 7.04 3.57
N ASP A 56 1.42 5.92 2.86
CA ASP A 56 2.45 5.41 1.96
C ASP A 56 2.18 5.78 0.48
N ASP A 57 1.16 6.59 0.23
CA ASP A 57 0.68 6.92 -1.11
C ASP A 57 1.33 8.20 -1.66
N PRO A 58 2.07 8.13 -2.78
CA PRO A 58 2.75 9.28 -3.38
C PRO A 58 1.91 10.06 -4.40
N SER A 59 0.64 9.71 -4.60
CA SER A 59 -0.17 10.20 -5.71
C SER A 59 -0.41 11.71 -5.64
N THR A 60 -0.49 12.31 -6.82
CA THR A 60 -0.86 13.71 -7.05
C THR A 60 -2.05 13.75 -8.01
N ALA A 61 -2.84 14.83 -7.96
CA ALA A 61 -4.07 14.93 -8.77
C ALA A 61 -3.80 14.94 -10.29
N ASP A 62 -2.62 15.41 -10.69
CA ASP A 62 -2.19 15.61 -12.09
C ASP A 62 -1.15 14.57 -12.55
N GLY A 63 -0.83 13.60 -11.68
CA GLY A 63 0.14 12.55 -11.97
C GLY A 63 1.60 13.01 -12.00
N SER A 64 1.87 14.29 -11.73
CA SER A 64 3.23 14.78 -11.63
C SER A 64 3.91 14.24 -10.36
N LEU A 65 5.24 14.20 -10.34
CA LEU A 65 5.97 13.80 -9.15
C LEU A 65 5.58 14.68 -7.94
N PRO A 66 5.42 14.11 -6.73
CA PRO A 66 5.00 14.87 -5.56
C PRO A 66 6.08 15.84 -5.10
N LYS A 67 5.65 17.01 -4.66
CA LYS A 67 6.46 18.02 -3.99
C LYS A 67 6.18 18.00 -2.50
N TYR A 68 7.02 17.27 -1.76
CA TYR A 68 6.91 17.22 -0.30
C TYR A 68 7.57 18.41 0.36
N ASN A 69 6.94 18.93 1.42
CA ASN A 69 7.45 20.03 2.20
C ASN A 69 8.75 19.64 2.91
N GLY A 70 9.79 20.46 2.71
CA GLY A 70 11.07 20.28 3.38
C GLY A 70 11.98 19.18 2.81
N VAL A 71 11.59 18.52 1.73
CA VAL A 71 12.45 17.59 0.99
C VAL A 71 13.16 18.36 -0.13
N ALA A 72 14.50 18.25 -0.19
CA ALA A 72 15.31 19.05 -1.11
C ALA A 72 15.14 18.64 -2.59
N GLY A 73 14.83 17.36 -2.83
CA GLY A 73 14.38 16.85 -4.12
C GLY A 73 12.85 16.77 -4.18
N GLY A 74 12.26 16.70 -5.37
CA GLY A 74 10.82 16.64 -5.51
C GLY A 74 10.33 16.93 -6.93
N GLY A 75 9.05 16.67 -7.17
CA GLY A 75 8.35 17.14 -8.35
C GLY A 75 7.64 18.47 -8.15
N THR A 76 6.56 18.66 -8.90
CA THR A 76 5.73 19.88 -8.88
C THR A 76 4.33 19.65 -8.31
N GLY A 77 3.91 18.39 -8.22
CA GLY A 77 2.55 18.02 -7.85
C GLY A 77 2.29 18.14 -6.36
N THR A 78 1.08 18.53 -6.00
CA THR A 78 0.66 18.53 -4.60
C THR A 78 0.25 17.11 -4.19
N PRO A 79 0.84 16.53 -3.13
CA PRO A 79 0.46 15.20 -2.66
C PRO A 79 -1.01 15.14 -2.20
N LEU A 80 -1.73 14.11 -2.64
CA LEU A 80 -3.14 13.91 -2.29
C LEU A 80 -3.35 13.34 -0.89
N TYR A 81 -2.41 12.52 -0.41
CA TYR A 81 -2.60 11.71 0.80
C TYR A 81 -1.42 11.77 1.77
N ALA A 82 -0.45 12.61 1.50
CA ALA A 82 0.76 12.76 2.31
C ALA A 82 0.92 14.22 2.73
N ASP A 83 1.91 14.50 3.57
CA ASP A 83 2.19 15.87 3.99
C ASP A 83 0.97 16.47 4.74
N ALA A 84 0.63 17.74 4.49
CA ALA A 84 -0.58 18.40 4.96
C ALA A 84 -1.88 17.62 4.66
N SER A 85 -1.87 16.74 3.65
CA SER A 85 -3.01 15.94 3.22
C SER A 85 -3.05 14.53 3.83
N ASN A 86 -2.17 14.21 4.80
CA ASN A 86 -2.10 12.86 5.39
C ASN A 86 -3.46 12.33 5.85
N ALA A 87 -4.29 13.18 6.47
CA ALA A 87 -5.62 12.81 6.96
C ALA A 87 -6.66 12.52 5.87
N LEU A 88 -6.35 12.73 4.59
CA LEU A 88 -7.24 12.37 3.46
C LEU A 88 -7.08 10.90 3.06
N GLY A 89 -5.96 10.27 3.44
CA GLY A 89 -5.68 8.90 3.08
C GLY A 89 -6.55 7.88 3.81
N THR A 90 -6.95 6.83 3.09
CA THR A 90 -7.73 5.70 3.66
C THR A 90 -6.86 4.51 4.05
N SER A 91 -5.62 4.49 3.58
CA SER A 91 -4.60 3.49 3.89
C SER A 91 -3.27 4.17 4.22
N GLY A 92 -2.56 3.55 5.16
CA GLY A 92 -1.22 3.92 5.59
C GLY A 92 -0.61 2.86 6.50
N MET A 93 0.50 3.21 7.14
CA MET A 93 1.27 2.36 8.04
C MET A 93 1.47 3.09 9.38
N CYS A 94 1.29 2.38 10.49
CA CYS A 94 1.72 2.88 11.80
C CYS A 94 3.24 2.90 11.83
N VAL A 95 3.85 4.07 11.96
CA VAL A 95 5.29 4.22 11.99
C VAL A 95 5.73 4.75 13.35
N HIS A 96 6.74 4.11 13.93
CA HIS A 96 7.40 4.60 15.13
C HIS A 96 8.31 5.77 14.75
N ARG A 97 7.84 6.99 15.01
CA ARG A 97 8.47 8.22 14.48
C ARG A 97 9.85 8.48 15.06
N GLU A 98 10.13 8.01 16.26
CA GLU A 98 11.43 8.18 16.92
C GLU A 98 12.54 7.39 16.22
N ASP A 99 12.19 6.38 15.42
CA ASP A 99 13.15 5.61 14.62
C ASP A 99 13.48 6.28 13.29
N ILE A 100 12.80 7.36 12.93
CA ILE A 100 13.08 8.12 11.71
C ILE A 100 14.06 9.23 12.08
N PRO A 101 15.31 9.18 11.59
CA PRO A 101 16.29 10.21 11.92
C PRO A 101 15.78 11.60 11.52
N THR A 102 16.01 12.59 12.37
CA THR A 102 15.62 13.99 12.10
C THR A 102 16.12 14.43 10.73
N GLY A 103 15.22 14.99 9.92
CA GLY A 103 15.53 15.43 8.55
C GLY A 103 15.48 14.33 7.49
N SER A 104 15.11 13.09 7.86
CA SER A 104 14.94 11.99 6.88
C SER A 104 13.49 11.75 6.45
N GLY A 105 12.52 12.22 7.25
CA GLY A 105 11.09 12.20 6.97
C GLY A 105 10.54 13.54 6.48
N LEU A 106 9.22 13.59 6.32
CA LEU A 106 8.44 14.78 5.96
C LEU A 106 8.52 15.82 7.08
N LEU A 107 8.84 17.07 6.72
CA LEU A 107 9.04 18.14 7.71
C LEU A 107 7.76 18.87 8.11
N ASP A 108 6.65 18.61 7.40
CA ASP A 108 5.38 19.26 7.70
C ASP A 108 4.83 18.80 9.06
N PRO A 109 4.34 19.74 9.89
CA PRO A 109 3.77 19.40 11.20
C PRO A 109 2.60 18.40 11.13
N ALA A 110 1.80 18.43 10.06
CA ALA A 110 0.66 17.52 9.88
C ALA A 110 1.09 16.10 9.49
N ALA A 111 2.26 15.95 8.87
CA ALA A 111 2.88 14.66 8.59
C ALA A 111 3.83 14.19 9.70
N ALA A 112 4.16 15.05 10.67
CA ALA A 112 4.84 14.70 11.90
C ALA A 112 6.05 13.75 11.73
N ASN A 113 6.98 14.06 10.84
CA ASN A 113 8.16 13.25 10.53
C ASN A 113 7.85 11.87 9.92
N CYS A 114 6.70 11.67 9.27
CA CYS A 114 6.44 10.45 8.49
C CYS A 114 7.55 10.19 7.46
N PRO A 115 7.83 8.92 7.12
CA PRO A 115 8.74 8.63 6.02
C PRO A 115 8.21 9.21 4.71
N ILE A 116 9.11 9.54 3.79
CA ILE A 116 8.75 10.13 2.49
C ILE A 116 8.06 9.05 1.63
N PRO A 117 6.80 9.25 1.19
CA PRO A 117 6.12 8.30 0.33
C PRO A 117 6.69 8.31 -1.08
N CYS A 118 6.73 7.14 -1.72
CA CYS A 118 7.28 6.98 -3.06
C CYS A 118 6.59 5.86 -3.82
N ASN A 119 6.74 5.86 -5.14
CA ASN A 119 6.24 4.79 -6.00
C ASN A 119 7.39 3.87 -6.44
N PRO A 120 7.39 2.57 -6.08
CA PRO A 120 8.43 1.64 -6.45
C PRO A 120 8.44 1.27 -7.95
N THR A 121 7.41 1.66 -8.70
CA THR A 121 7.35 1.50 -10.18
C THR A 121 7.92 2.70 -10.93
N TRP A 122 8.28 3.79 -10.25
CA TRP A 122 9.00 4.90 -10.88
C TRP A 122 10.36 4.45 -11.40
N SER A 123 10.88 5.21 -12.37
CA SER A 123 12.26 5.06 -12.82
C SER A 123 13.25 5.37 -11.70
N ALA A 124 14.48 4.87 -11.83
CA ALA A 124 15.53 5.14 -10.85
C ALA A 124 15.85 6.64 -10.70
N GLY A 125 15.69 7.42 -11.77
CA GLY A 125 15.84 8.88 -11.74
C GLY A 125 14.76 9.54 -10.88
N GLU A 126 13.50 9.22 -11.15
CA GLU A 126 12.36 9.74 -10.38
C GLU A 126 12.43 9.33 -8.90
N VAL A 127 12.83 8.08 -8.60
CA VAL A 127 13.10 7.65 -7.22
C VAL A 127 14.22 8.47 -6.59
N SER A 128 15.32 8.71 -7.31
CA SER A 128 16.41 9.56 -6.82
C SER A 128 15.97 11.00 -6.60
N ASP A 129 15.07 11.52 -7.45
CA ASP A 129 14.55 12.89 -7.34
C ASP A 129 13.64 13.03 -6.11
N ILE A 130 12.81 12.03 -5.80
CA ILE A 130 11.91 12.07 -4.63
C ILE A 130 12.60 11.62 -3.34
N CYS A 131 13.29 10.49 -3.35
CA CYS A 131 13.88 9.90 -2.17
C CYS A 131 15.27 10.47 -1.84
N GLY A 132 15.91 11.13 -2.80
CA GLY A 132 17.31 11.53 -2.70
C GLY A 132 18.27 10.42 -3.11
N ALA A 133 19.53 10.81 -3.34
CA ALA A 133 20.59 9.91 -3.77
C ALA A 133 20.82 8.77 -2.76
N ASN A 134 21.14 7.58 -3.27
CA ASN A 134 21.42 6.35 -2.51
C ASN A 134 20.26 5.85 -1.64
N ARG A 135 19.03 6.31 -1.89
CA ARG A 135 17.82 5.72 -1.32
C ARG A 135 17.11 4.85 -2.33
N VAL A 136 16.28 3.94 -1.83
CA VAL A 136 15.39 3.10 -2.65
C VAL A 136 13.95 3.35 -2.24
N CYS A 137 13.02 3.10 -3.16
CA CYS A 137 11.61 3.08 -2.82
C CYS A 137 11.18 1.65 -2.47
N CYS A 138 10.82 1.42 -1.21
CA CYS A 138 10.37 0.13 -0.74
C CYS A 138 8.86 0.09 -0.65
N GLN A 139 8.24 -0.86 -1.36
CA GLN A 139 6.82 -1.15 -1.23
C GLN A 139 6.51 -1.49 0.24
N THR A 140 5.39 -0.99 0.74
CA THR A 140 4.99 -1.14 2.14
C THR A 140 4.08 -2.34 2.34
N VAL A 141 3.26 -2.65 1.33
CA VAL A 141 2.25 -3.70 1.42
C VAL A 141 2.10 -4.45 0.11
N GLU A 142 1.88 -5.75 0.20
CA GLU A 142 1.58 -6.64 -0.92
C GLU A 142 0.25 -6.30 -1.62
N LEU A 143 0.12 -6.70 -2.89
CA LEU A 143 -1.15 -6.62 -3.59
C LEU A 143 -2.11 -7.71 -3.10
N GLY A 144 -3.37 -7.34 -2.99
CA GLY A 144 -4.47 -8.27 -2.80
C GLY A 144 -4.91 -8.91 -4.12
N ASP A 145 -5.62 -10.04 -4.03
CA ASP A 145 -6.14 -10.74 -5.20
C ASP A 145 -7.03 -9.85 -6.06
N LYS A 146 -7.83 -8.99 -5.42
CA LYS A 146 -8.74 -8.05 -6.10
C LYS A 146 -8.03 -6.85 -6.73
N ASP A 147 -6.74 -6.65 -6.47
CA ASP A 147 -5.98 -5.54 -7.04
C ASP A 147 -5.44 -5.86 -8.44
N CYS A 148 -5.78 -7.03 -9.00
CA CYS A 148 -5.37 -7.43 -10.34
C CYS A 148 -6.51 -7.32 -11.35
N VAL A 149 -6.19 -6.83 -12.55
CA VAL A 149 -7.07 -6.80 -13.72
C VAL A 149 -6.42 -7.56 -14.87
N GLN A 150 -7.24 -8.04 -15.81
CA GLN A 150 -6.75 -8.71 -17.01
C GLN A 150 -6.63 -7.72 -18.17
N ASP A 151 -5.45 -7.68 -18.79
CA ASP A 151 -5.11 -6.82 -19.91
C ASP A 151 -4.34 -7.63 -20.95
N GLY A 152 -4.86 -7.70 -22.19
CA GLY A 152 -4.24 -8.47 -23.27
C GLY A 152 -4.02 -9.95 -22.95
N GLY A 153 -4.85 -10.53 -22.06
CA GLY A 153 -4.72 -11.92 -21.61
C GLY A 153 -3.77 -12.12 -20.43
N MET A 154 -3.09 -11.08 -19.96
CA MET A 154 -2.20 -11.11 -18.79
C MET A 154 -2.82 -10.36 -17.61
N TRP A 155 -2.66 -10.88 -16.41
CA TRP A 155 -2.96 -10.21 -15.16
C TRP A 155 -1.87 -9.20 -14.83
N ARG A 156 -2.29 -7.99 -14.49
CA ARG A 156 -1.43 -6.93 -13.98
C ARG A 156 -2.11 -6.18 -12.83
N PRO A 157 -1.36 -5.44 -12.01
CA PRO A 157 -1.95 -4.56 -11.02
C PRO A 157 -2.89 -3.55 -11.69
N VAL A 158 -3.99 -3.24 -11.01
CA VAL A 158 -4.91 -2.19 -11.43
C VAL A 158 -4.24 -0.82 -11.33
N THR A 159 -4.61 0.06 -12.24
CA THR A 159 -4.21 1.47 -12.26
C THR A 159 -5.46 2.32 -12.41
N GLY A 160 -5.34 3.62 -12.13
CA GLY A 160 -6.44 4.55 -12.34
C GLY A 160 -7.02 4.54 -13.77
N ALA A 161 -6.21 4.19 -14.77
CA ALA A 161 -6.65 4.07 -16.17
C ALA A 161 -7.68 2.94 -16.39
N ASP A 162 -7.75 1.94 -15.52
CA ASP A 162 -8.65 0.79 -15.65
C ASP A 162 -10.09 1.07 -15.23
N ILE A 163 -10.32 2.16 -14.50
CA ILE A 163 -11.63 2.58 -13.95
C ILE A 163 -12.53 3.17 -15.04
N GLY A 164 -11.96 3.41 -16.23
CA GLY A 164 -12.60 4.09 -17.35
C GLY A 164 -12.70 5.59 -17.13
N ASN A 165 -12.77 6.31 -18.24
CA ASN A 165 -13.18 7.71 -18.27
C ASN A 165 -14.18 7.87 -19.42
N THR A 166 -14.58 9.09 -19.77
CA THR A 166 -15.53 9.34 -20.87
C THR A 166 -15.09 8.81 -22.24
N SER A 167 -13.82 8.39 -22.38
CA SER A 167 -13.21 7.96 -23.63
C SER A 167 -12.66 6.52 -23.62
N VAL A 168 -12.70 5.83 -22.48
CA VAL A 168 -12.14 4.47 -22.32
C VAL A 168 -13.18 3.56 -21.66
N VAL A 169 -13.42 2.40 -22.27
CA VAL A 169 -14.29 1.38 -21.65
C VAL A 169 -13.59 0.85 -20.40
N PRO A 170 -14.21 0.96 -19.21
CA PRO A 170 -13.61 0.50 -17.97
C PRO A 170 -13.36 -1.01 -17.95
N THR A 171 -12.18 -1.42 -17.49
CA THR A 171 -11.84 -2.82 -17.16
C THR A 171 -12.34 -3.19 -15.77
N THR A 172 -12.42 -2.20 -14.87
CA THR A 172 -12.93 -2.32 -13.50
C THR A 172 -13.57 -0.98 -13.07
N ASN A 173 -13.94 -0.84 -11.80
CA ASN A 173 -14.38 0.41 -11.22
C ASN A 173 -13.62 0.66 -9.90
N TRP A 174 -13.68 1.89 -9.38
CA TRP A 174 -13.01 2.26 -8.12
C TRP A 174 -13.94 2.25 -6.90
N ASN A 175 -14.96 1.40 -6.89
CA ASN A 175 -15.89 1.34 -5.76
C ASN A 175 -15.21 0.74 -4.51
N ASN A 176 -15.80 0.96 -3.34
CA ASN A 176 -15.27 0.55 -2.03
C ASN A 176 -15.03 -0.96 -1.80
N VAL A 177 -15.37 -1.85 -2.74
CA VAL A 177 -15.14 -3.30 -2.63
C VAL A 177 -14.41 -3.90 -3.82
N ALA A 178 -14.12 -3.09 -4.85
CA ALA A 178 -13.52 -3.54 -6.09
C ALA A 178 -12.05 -3.92 -5.93
N HIS A 179 -11.33 -3.22 -5.06
CA HIS A 179 -9.89 -3.39 -4.84
C HIS A 179 -9.60 -3.39 -3.33
N GLU A 180 -8.68 -4.26 -2.90
CA GLU A 180 -8.36 -4.45 -1.49
C GLU A 180 -7.46 -3.34 -0.96
N THR A 181 -6.57 -2.86 -1.81
CA THR A 181 -5.54 -1.93 -1.39
C THR A 181 -5.64 -0.58 -2.05
N HIS A 182 -6.70 -0.28 -2.81
CA HIS A 182 -6.82 1.03 -3.43
C HIS A 182 -6.90 2.19 -2.42
N GLN A 183 -6.31 3.31 -2.81
CA GLN A 183 -6.48 4.57 -2.11
C GLN A 183 -7.72 5.29 -2.63
N ASP A 184 -8.43 5.98 -1.72
CA ASP A 184 -9.63 6.76 -2.04
C ASP A 184 -10.76 5.94 -2.69
N PRO A 185 -11.32 4.94 -1.96
CA PRO A 185 -12.51 4.23 -2.41
C PRO A 185 -13.64 5.20 -2.78
N ASN A 186 -14.23 4.99 -3.95
CA ASN A 186 -15.24 5.83 -4.59
C ASN A 186 -14.75 7.22 -5.06
N GLY A 187 -13.45 7.51 -5.04
CA GLY A 187 -12.93 8.78 -5.56
C GLY A 187 -13.36 10.00 -4.76
N THR A 188 -13.54 9.87 -3.44
CA THR A 188 -14.06 10.95 -2.58
C THR A 188 -13.10 12.14 -2.52
N VAL A 189 -11.79 11.87 -2.42
CA VAL A 189 -10.75 12.90 -2.43
C VAL A 189 -10.63 13.49 -3.83
N CYS A 190 -10.66 12.65 -4.87
CA CYS A 190 -10.71 13.15 -6.25
C CYS A 190 -11.91 14.06 -6.53
N LEU A 191 -13.08 13.76 -5.95
CA LEU A 191 -14.28 14.60 -6.05
C LEU A 191 -14.08 15.94 -5.34
N SER A 192 -13.41 15.93 -4.19
CA SER A 192 -13.12 17.16 -3.46
C SER A 192 -12.16 18.07 -4.21
N VAL A 193 -11.07 17.53 -4.74
CA VAL A 193 -10.07 18.34 -5.49
C VAL A 193 -10.60 18.82 -6.83
N SER A 194 -11.61 18.15 -7.40
CA SER A 194 -12.28 18.57 -8.62
C SER A 194 -13.41 19.59 -8.42
N GLY A 195 -13.61 20.09 -7.19
CA GLY A 195 -14.67 21.05 -6.88
C GLY A 195 -16.08 20.42 -6.81
N GLY A 196 -16.18 19.11 -6.63
CA GLY A 196 -17.45 18.39 -6.47
C GLY A 196 -18.11 17.93 -7.77
N ASP A 197 -17.42 18.04 -8.92
CA ASP A 197 -17.92 17.57 -10.21
C ASP A 197 -17.26 16.25 -10.63
N PRO A 198 -17.98 15.10 -10.56
CA PRO A 198 -17.45 13.79 -10.96
C PRO A 198 -17.34 13.62 -12.49
N LYS A 199 -17.78 14.60 -13.28
CA LYS A 199 -17.68 14.58 -14.75
C LYS A 199 -16.58 15.51 -15.27
N SER A 200 -15.97 16.30 -14.39
CA SER A 200 -14.92 17.23 -14.77
C SER A 200 -13.67 16.50 -15.26
N ALA A 201 -12.89 17.19 -16.12
CA ALA A 201 -11.58 16.68 -16.53
C ALA A 201 -10.66 16.45 -15.32
N ALA A 202 -10.68 17.36 -14.34
CA ALA A 202 -9.89 17.27 -13.11
C ALA A 202 -10.24 16.03 -12.27
N PHE A 203 -11.52 15.66 -12.18
CA PHE A 203 -11.91 14.42 -11.49
C PHE A 203 -11.34 13.21 -12.21
N ASN A 204 -11.52 13.12 -13.52
CA ASN A 204 -11.03 11.99 -14.32
C ASN A 204 -9.50 11.89 -14.25
N GLU A 205 -8.81 13.03 -14.33
CA GLU A 205 -7.34 13.10 -14.21
C GLU A 205 -6.87 12.59 -12.84
N CYS A 206 -7.48 13.06 -11.75
CA CYS A 206 -7.18 12.56 -10.41
C CYS A 206 -7.39 11.05 -10.30
N ILE A 207 -8.53 10.54 -10.79
CA ILE A 207 -8.83 9.10 -10.78
C ILE A 207 -7.77 8.30 -11.55
N THR A 208 -7.30 8.79 -12.70
CA THR A 208 -6.28 8.09 -13.51
C THR A 208 -4.94 7.93 -12.80
N HIS A 209 -4.68 8.75 -11.79
CA HIS A 209 -3.45 8.72 -11.00
C HIS A 209 -3.60 8.06 -9.63
N LEU A 210 -4.80 7.53 -9.30
CA LEU A 210 -4.97 6.71 -8.11
C LEU A 210 -4.26 5.37 -8.26
N THR A 211 -3.80 4.86 -7.12
CA THR A 211 -2.92 3.70 -7.05
C THR A 211 -3.44 2.59 -6.13
N VAL A 212 -2.90 1.39 -6.32
CA VAL A 212 -2.96 0.27 -5.38
C VAL A 212 -1.56 -0.01 -4.81
N ALA A 213 -1.44 -1.00 -3.93
CA ALA A 213 -0.24 -1.19 -3.12
C ALA A 213 1.07 -1.36 -3.89
N ASN A 214 1.07 -1.81 -5.15
CA ASN A 214 2.30 -1.92 -5.95
C ASN A 214 2.93 -0.58 -6.30
N GLN A 215 2.24 0.53 -6.10
CA GLN A 215 2.71 1.88 -6.39
C GLN A 215 2.87 2.73 -5.14
N ARG A 216 2.83 2.11 -3.97
CA ARG A 216 2.92 2.78 -2.67
C ARG A 216 4.04 2.20 -1.83
N GLY A 217 4.76 3.07 -1.15
CA GLY A 217 5.98 2.71 -0.48
C GLY A 217 6.59 3.88 0.26
N PHE A 218 7.72 3.60 0.93
CA PHE A 218 8.52 4.61 1.60
C PHE A 218 9.95 4.62 1.08
N CYS A 219 10.53 5.82 1.05
CA CYS A 219 11.95 6.01 0.78
C CYS A 219 12.79 5.45 1.93
N MET A 220 13.69 4.51 1.62
CA MET A 220 14.51 3.81 2.60
C MET A 220 16.00 3.94 2.26
N SER A 221 16.82 3.97 3.31
CA SER A 221 18.26 3.77 3.19
C SER A 221 18.57 2.32 3.56
N LEU A 222 18.92 1.50 2.57
CA LEU A 222 19.30 0.11 2.81
C LEU A 222 20.80 0.02 3.11
N GLY A 223 21.15 -0.66 4.19
CA GLY A 223 22.52 -1.05 4.49
C GLY A 223 23.00 -2.22 3.59
N PRO A 224 24.30 -2.56 3.64
CA PRO A 224 24.84 -3.69 2.89
C PRO A 224 24.09 -4.99 3.21
N GLY A 225 23.58 -5.66 2.17
CA GLY A 225 22.83 -6.92 2.30
C GLY A 225 21.37 -6.77 2.75
N GLN A 226 20.89 -5.55 2.98
CA GLN A 226 19.47 -5.31 3.23
C GLN A 226 18.70 -5.19 1.90
N VAL A 227 17.45 -5.63 1.93
CA VAL A 227 16.53 -5.64 0.78
C VAL A 227 15.20 -5.03 1.22
N CYS A 228 14.41 -4.48 0.30
CA CYS A 228 13.11 -3.97 0.71
C CYS A 228 12.25 -5.11 1.28
N PRO A 229 11.47 -4.87 2.35
CA PRO A 229 10.67 -5.90 3.01
C PRO A 229 9.70 -6.65 2.09
N THR A 230 9.31 -6.03 0.98
CA THR A 230 8.34 -6.54 0.00
C THR A 230 8.92 -6.56 -1.43
N ASP A 231 10.23 -6.40 -1.61
CA ASP A 231 10.83 -6.17 -2.93
C ASP A 231 10.45 -7.29 -3.93
N PRO A 232 9.67 -7.00 -5.00
CA PRO A 232 9.42 -7.96 -6.07
C PRO A 232 10.69 -8.38 -6.83
N ARG A 233 11.80 -7.65 -6.65
CA ARG A 233 13.09 -7.88 -7.33
C ARG A 233 14.18 -8.43 -6.41
N SER A 234 13.94 -8.65 -5.13
CA SER A 234 14.97 -9.18 -4.23
C SER A 234 14.92 -10.71 -4.15
N PRO A 235 15.94 -11.44 -4.64
CA PRO A 235 16.09 -12.83 -4.29
C PRO A 235 16.43 -12.88 -2.80
N ALA A 236 15.48 -13.34 -1.97
CA ALA A 236 15.85 -13.95 -0.70
C ALA A 236 16.92 -15.01 -1.02
N GLU A 237 18.02 -15.00 -0.27
CA GLU A 237 19.18 -15.87 -0.44
C GLU A 237 18.80 -17.23 -1.04
N GLY A 238 19.12 -17.44 -2.32
CA GLY A 238 18.77 -18.67 -3.05
C GLY A 238 17.41 -18.65 -3.77
N GLY A 239 17.21 -17.70 -4.68
CA GLY A 239 16.44 -17.95 -5.91
C GLY A 239 14.91 -17.93 -5.82
N ALA A 240 14.33 -16.79 -5.46
CA ALA A 240 13.10 -16.26 -6.09
C ALA A 240 12.83 -14.83 -5.56
N GLY A 241 12.83 -13.83 -6.44
CA GLY A 241 12.25 -12.52 -6.14
C GLY A 241 10.74 -12.66 -5.87
N TYR A 242 10.20 -11.85 -4.96
CA TYR A 242 8.77 -11.86 -4.65
C TYR A 242 7.94 -11.67 -5.94
N ARG A 243 7.01 -12.60 -6.21
CA ARG A 243 6.10 -12.50 -7.36
C ARG A 243 4.81 -11.86 -6.87
N SER A 244 4.34 -10.83 -7.57
CA SER A 244 3.03 -10.25 -7.24
C SER A 244 1.94 -11.31 -7.41
N ILE A 245 0.85 -11.18 -6.67
CA ILE A 245 -0.31 -12.07 -6.85
C ILE A 245 -0.85 -12.05 -8.29
N CYS A 246 -0.65 -10.93 -9.01
CA CYS A 246 -0.98 -10.84 -10.43
C CYS A 246 -0.06 -11.71 -11.30
N ASP A 247 1.24 -11.79 -10.99
CA ASP A 247 2.19 -12.67 -11.69
C ASP A 247 1.89 -14.15 -11.45
N ILE A 248 1.46 -14.50 -10.24
CA ILE A 248 1.03 -15.86 -9.89
C ILE A 248 -0.18 -16.26 -10.76
N LYS A 249 -1.14 -15.34 -10.95
CA LYS A 249 -2.31 -15.56 -11.82
C LYS A 249 -1.98 -15.78 -13.28
N ASN A 250 -0.82 -15.30 -13.76
CA ASN A 250 -0.34 -15.55 -15.12
C ASN A 250 0.18 -16.98 -15.34
N GLY A 251 0.17 -17.83 -14.31
CA GLY A 251 0.61 -19.22 -14.42
C GLY A 251 2.09 -19.33 -14.77
N THR A 252 2.88 -18.27 -14.57
CA THR A 252 4.32 -18.32 -14.79
C THR A 252 4.90 -19.31 -13.77
N PRO A 253 5.47 -20.46 -14.18
CA PRO A 253 6.06 -21.40 -13.23
C PRO A 253 7.25 -20.74 -12.52
N PRO A 254 7.63 -21.22 -11.32
CA PRO A 254 8.88 -20.80 -10.68
C PRO A 254 10.02 -21.03 -11.68
N ALA A 255 10.85 -20.01 -11.91
CA ALA A 255 12.02 -20.16 -12.76
C ALA A 255 13.03 -21.02 -12.00
N GLY A 256 13.06 -22.32 -12.28
CA GLY A 256 13.93 -23.30 -11.63
C GLY A 256 13.30 -24.70 -11.57
N GLY A 257 13.23 -25.35 -12.73
CA GLY A 257 13.21 -26.81 -12.84
C GLY A 257 14.56 -27.31 -13.29
#